data_AF-A0A7K6MZ31-F1
#
_entry.id   AF-A0A7K6MZ31-F1
#
_cell.length_a   1.000
_cell.length_b   1.000
_cell.length_c   1.000
_cell.angle_alpha   90.00
_cell.angle_beta   90.00
_cell.angle_gamma   90.00
#
_symmetry.space_group_name_H-M   'P 1'
#
loop_
_entity.id
_entity.type
_entity.pdbx_description
1 polymer ?
#
loop_
_entity_poly.entity_id
_entity_poly.type
_entity_poly.pdbx_seq_one_letter_code
_entity_poly.pdbx_strand_id
1 'polypeptide(L)'
;AILGPPEVNITSCPNCINVTIKLPTSHFREKGKLQSLIDIYGGLDYVITLKSQDGEHKRPRQGTTEEVFSTVIEELYPGRNYCVSVEVTASLNKHSIPSPWKCVTADSEARQGKGAVGQGG
;
A
#
# COMPACT_ATOMS: atom_id res chain seq x y z
N ALA A 1 23.39 4.92 -3.42
CA ALA A 1 22.11 5.67 -3.49
C ALA A 1 21.13 5.03 -2.52
N ILE A 2 20.24 5.80 -1.90
CA ILE A 2 19.19 5.28 -1.01
C ILE A 2 17.85 5.56 -1.69
N LEU A 3 17.00 4.54 -1.81
CA LEU A 3 15.61 4.74 -2.25
C LEU A 3 14.84 5.34 -1.09
N GLY A 4 14.26 6.53 -1.31
CA GLY A 4 13.42 7.20 -0.32
C GLY A 4 12.15 6.41 0.00
N PRO A 5 11.37 6.85 1.00
CA PRO A 5 10.11 6.22 1.32
C PRO A 5 9.11 6.38 0.17
N PRO A 6 8.35 5.33 -0.19
CA PRO A 6 7.23 5.49 -1.11
C PRO A 6 6.09 6.24 -0.42
N GLU A 7 5.29 6.95 -1.20
CA GLU A 7 4.02 7.48 -0.74
C GLU A 7 3.00 6.33 -0.71
N VAL A 8 2.37 6.13 0.44
CA VAL A 8 1.35 5.08 0.62
C VAL A 8 0.02 5.74 0.93
N ASN A 9 -1.07 5.24 0.37
CA ASN A 9 -2.43 5.54 0.79
C ASN A 9 -3.18 4.23 1.01
N ILE A 10 -4.09 4.22 1.98
CA ILE A 10 -4.89 3.03 2.29
C ILE A 10 -6.35 3.41 2.37
N THR A 11 -7.17 2.51 1.85
CA THR A 11 -8.63 2.59 1.89
C THR A 11 -9.16 1.28 2.44
N SER A 12 -10.27 1.36 3.16
CA SER A 12 -10.92 0.18 3.71
C SER A 12 -11.89 -0.42 2.70
N CYS A 13 -12.08 -1.72 2.79
CA CYS A 13 -13.13 -2.46 2.12
C CYS A 13 -13.58 -3.62 3.03
N PRO A 14 -14.73 -4.25 2.78
CA PRO A 14 -15.20 -5.31 3.64
C PRO A 14 -14.21 -6.48 3.72
N ASN A 15 -13.70 -6.75 4.93
CA ASN A 15 -12.67 -7.76 5.17
C ASN A 15 -11.36 -7.56 4.40
N CYS A 16 -11.06 -6.33 3.95
CA CYS A 16 -9.85 -6.03 3.21
C CYS A 16 -9.37 -4.59 3.37
N ILE A 17 -8.15 -4.33 2.92
CA ILE A 17 -7.63 -2.97 2.72
C ILE A 17 -7.02 -2.87 1.33
N ASN A 18 -7.30 -1.78 0.62
CA ASN A 18 -6.65 -1.45 -0.64
C ASN A 18 -5.51 -0.47 -0.38
N VAL A 19 -4.30 -0.87 -0.77
CA VAL A 19 -3.05 -0.12 -0.57
C VAL A 19 -2.61 0.44 -1.90
N THR A 20 -2.69 1.76 -2.05
CA THR A 20 -2.15 2.49 -3.20
C THR A 20 -0.74 2.97 -2.87
N ILE A 21 0.20 2.67 -3.74
CA ILE A 21 1.62 2.93 -3.57
C ILE A 21 2.07 3.81 -4.73
N LYS A 22 2.76 4.90 -4.41
CA LYS A 22 3.47 5.75 -5.37
C LYS A 22 4.96 5.70 -5.08
N LEU A 23 5.74 5.37 -6.10
CA LEU A 23 7.18 5.22 -5.99
C LEU A 23 7.87 6.54 -5.61
N PRO A 24 9.03 6.48 -4.92
CA PRO A 24 9.80 7.67 -4.60
C PRO A 24 10.17 8.42 -5.88
N THR A 25 10.07 9.76 -5.83
CA THR A 25 10.49 10.58 -6.97
C THR A 25 12.01 10.55 -7.09
N SER A 26 12.50 10.20 -8.27
CA SER A 26 13.91 10.30 -8.61
C SER A 26 14.28 11.77 -8.81
N HIS A 27 15.51 12.14 -8.43
CA HIS A 27 16.11 13.44 -8.75
C HIS A 27 17.15 13.33 -9.87
N PHE A 28 17.36 12.13 -10.42
CA PHE A 28 18.33 11.89 -11.47
C PHE A 28 17.82 12.46 -12.80
N ARG A 29 18.69 13.19 -13.49
CA ARG A 29 18.42 13.74 -14.82
C ARG A 29 19.41 13.20 -15.81
N GLU A 30 18.90 12.73 -16.93
CA GLU A 30 19.70 12.32 -18.08
C GLU A 30 19.35 13.22 -19.27
N LYS A 31 20.36 13.85 -19.86
CA LYS A 31 20.19 14.79 -20.99
C LYS A 31 19.13 15.88 -20.72
N GLY A 32 19.05 16.33 -19.46
CA GLY A 32 18.10 17.36 -19.02
C GLY A 32 16.69 16.87 -18.70
N LYS A 33 16.34 15.60 -19.02
CA LYS A 33 15.06 14.99 -18.67
C LYS A 33 15.14 14.30 -17.31
N LEU A 34 14.14 14.51 -16.45
CA LEU A 34 14.02 13.76 -15.21
C LEU A 34 13.66 12.31 -15.52
N GLN A 35 14.43 11.36 -14.99
CA GLN A 35 14.19 9.94 -15.17
C GLN A 35 13.42 9.41 -13.97
N SER A 36 12.38 8.60 -14.21
CA SER A 36 11.70 7.87 -13.15
C SER A 36 12.60 6.76 -12.59
N LEU A 37 12.23 6.19 -11.44
CA LEU A 37 12.93 5.00 -10.93
C LEU A 37 12.76 3.80 -11.88
N ILE A 38 11.65 3.75 -12.63
CA ILE A 38 11.40 2.69 -13.61
C ILE A 38 12.33 2.85 -14.82
N ASP A 39 12.54 4.07 -15.31
CA ASP A 39 13.48 4.34 -16.40
C ASP A 39 14.93 3.97 -16.01
N ILE A 40 15.26 4.13 -14.72
CA ILE A 40 16.61 3.86 -14.20
C ILE A 40 16.84 2.36 -13.96
N TYR A 41 15.86 1.65 -13.40
CA TYR A 41 16.03 0.27 -12.93
C TYR A 41 15.31 -0.79 -13.78
N GLY A 42 14.42 -0.39 -14.68
CA GLY A 42 13.55 -1.27 -15.48
C GLY A 42 12.38 -1.88 -14.71
N GLY A 43 12.39 -1.79 -13.38
CA GLY A 43 11.38 -2.32 -12.47
C GLY A 43 11.86 -2.25 -11.02
N LEU A 44 10.94 -2.30 -10.07
CA LEU A 44 11.23 -2.34 -8.65
C LEU A 44 10.51 -3.50 -7.97
N ASP A 45 11.10 -3.97 -6.88
CA ASP A 45 10.47 -4.86 -5.93
C ASP A 45 9.86 -4.06 -4.79
N TYR A 46 8.76 -4.54 -4.22
CA TYR A 46 8.20 -4.01 -2.98
C TYR A 46 7.85 -5.11 -1.99
N VAL A 47 7.89 -4.76 -0.71
CA VAL A 47 7.45 -5.60 0.40
C VAL A 47 6.51 -4.78 1.27
N ILE A 48 5.32 -5.33 1.52
CA ILE A 48 4.35 -4.73 2.44
C ILE A 48 4.49 -5.38 3.81
N THR A 49 4.71 -4.59 4.84
CA THR A 49 4.62 -5.03 6.23
C THR A 49 3.26 -4.64 6.78
N LEU A 50 2.47 -5.65 7.14
CA LEU A 50 1.16 -5.51 7.77
C LEU A 50 1.32 -5.66 9.28
N LYS A 51 0.79 -4.71 10.04
CA LYS A 51 0.77 -4.73 11.49
C LYS A 51 -0.66 -4.79 12.00
N SER A 52 -0.91 -5.70 12.94
CA SER A 52 -2.17 -5.83 13.66
C SER A 52 -1.91 -6.10 15.14
N GLN A 53 -2.96 -6.39 15.91
CA GLN A 53 -2.84 -6.83 17.30
C GLN A 53 -2.07 -8.16 17.43
N ASP A 54 -2.09 -8.99 16.38
CA ASP A 54 -1.39 -10.28 16.36
C ASP A 54 0.11 -10.13 16.03
N GLY A 55 0.58 -8.91 15.77
CA GLY A 55 1.97 -8.59 15.46
C GLY A 55 2.18 -8.07 14.04
N GLU A 56 3.44 -8.10 13.60
CA GLU A 56 3.89 -7.63 12.29
C GLU A 56 4.19 -8.80 11.37
N HIS A 57 3.67 -8.77 10.15
CA HIS A 57 3.88 -9.79 9.13
C HIS A 57 4.29 -9.16 7.80
N LYS A 58 5.41 -9.61 7.24
CA LYS A 58 5.84 -9.22 5.90
C LYS A 58 5.13 -10.07 4.87
N ARG A 59 4.42 -9.42 3.95
CA ARG A 59 3.82 -10.06 2.78
C ARG A 59 4.94 -10.52 1.82
N PRO A 60 4.65 -11.48 0.92
CA PRO A 60 5.58 -11.88 -0.12
C PRO A 60 6.06 -10.67 -0.93
N ARG A 61 7.33 -10.72 -1.36
CA ARG A 61 7.91 -9.73 -2.27
C ARG A 61 7.19 -9.79 -3.62
N GLN A 62 6.86 -8.62 -4.16
CA GLN A 62 6.25 -8.48 -5.49
C GLN A 62 7.03 -7.46 -6.33
N GLY A 63 6.89 -7.53 -7.66
CA GLY A 63 7.50 -6.60 -8.60
C GLY A 63 6.49 -5.60 -9.17
N THR A 64 6.98 -4.46 -9.63
CA THR A 64 6.19 -3.44 -10.33
C THR A 64 7.02 -2.74 -11.41
N THR A 65 6.34 -2.33 -12.48
CA THR A 65 6.84 -1.44 -13.54
C THR A 65 6.05 -0.12 -13.59
N GLU A 66 5.16 0.10 -12.63
CA GLU A 66 4.26 1.27 -12.57
C GLU A 66 4.72 2.25 -11.49
N GLU A 67 4.65 3.56 -11.79
CA GLU A 67 4.98 4.60 -10.80
C GLU A 67 3.95 4.69 -9.68
N VAL A 68 2.67 4.46 -10.00
CA VAL A 68 1.55 4.46 -9.06
C VAL A 68 0.74 3.20 -9.33
N PHE A 69 0.60 2.34 -8.32
CA PHE A 69 -0.10 1.08 -8.43
C PHE A 69 -0.87 0.80 -7.13
N SER A 70 -1.78 -0.17 -7.17
CA SER A 70 -2.54 -0.58 -5.99
C SER A 70 -2.55 -2.09 -5.83
N THR A 71 -2.65 -2.56 -4.59
CA THR A 71 -2.82 -3.97 -4.25
C THR A 71 -3.79 -4.12 -3.09
N VAL A 72 -4.58 -5.19 -3.12
CA VAL A 72 -5.57 -5.49 -2.09
C VAL A 72 -5.02 -6.54 -1.14
N ILE A 73 -5.13 -6.26 0.16
CA ILE A 73 -4.86 -7.24 1.22
C ILE A 73 -6.22 -7.72 1.70
N GLU A 74 -6.58 -8.92 1.26
CA GLU A 74 -7.83 -9.61 1.58
C GLU A 74 -7.71 -10.45 2.86
N GLU A 75 -8.82 -11.12 3.20
CA GLU A 75 -8.92 -12.07 4.32
C GLU A 75 -8.56 -11.45 5.67
N LEU A 76 -8.82 -10.14 5.82
CA LEU A 76 -8.63 -9.43 7.07
C LEU A 76 -9.85 -9.59 7.97
N TYR A 77 -9.62 -9.63 9.27
CA TYR A 77 -10.71 -9.69 10.23
C TYR A 77 -11.42 -8.32 10.26
N PRO A 78 -12.74 -8.29 9.99
CA PRO A 78 -13.50 -7.05 9.99
C PRO A 78 -13.50 -6.40 11.38
N GLY A 79 -13.52 -5.07 11.40
CA GLY A 79 -13.49 -4.27 12.63
C GLY A 79 -12.13 -4.20 13.32
N ARG A 80 -11.08 -4.84 12.77
CA ARG A 80 -9.71 -4.73 13.32
C ARG A 80 -8.93 -3.59 12.68
N ASN A 81 -8.08 -2.97 13.49
CA ASN A 81 -7.13 -1.97 13.04
C ASN A 81 -5.91 -2.65 12.42
N TYR A 82 -5.59 -2.24 11.21
CA TYR A 82 -4.42 -2.66 10.46
C TYR A 82 -3.57 -1.45 10.11
N CYS A 83 -2.26 -1.57 10.28
CA CYS A 83 -1.30 -0.57 9.82
C CYS A 83 -0.40 -1.17 8.73
N VAL A 84 -0.06 -0.37 7.75
CA VAL A 84 0.76 -0.75 6.59
C VAL A 84 1.98 0.15 6.50
N SER A 85 3.14 -0.46 6.27
CA SER A 85 4.37 0.19 5.82
C SER A 85 4.92 -0.56 4.61
N VAL A 86 5.44 0.18 3.63
CA VAL A 86 5.92 -0.37 2.35
C VAL A 86 7.38 -0.02 2.17
N GLU A 87 8.17 -1.04 1.85
CA GLU A 87 9.56 -0.91 1.45
C GLU A 87 9.68 -1.17 -0.04
N VAL A 88 10.45 -0.35 -0.76
CA VAL A 88 10.74 -0.51 -2.20
C VAL A 88 12.23 -0.72 -2.41
N THR A 89 12.60 -1.73 -3.19
CA THR A 89 13.99 -2.06 -3.53
C THR A 89 14.13 -2.22 -5.04
N ALA A 90 15.35 -2.12 -5.55
CA ALA A 90 15.67 -2.48 -6.93
C ALA A 90 16.72 -3.59 -6.95
N SER A 91 16.80 -4.35 -8.04
CA SER A 91 17.75 -5.47 -8.19
C SER A 91 19.19 -5.08 -7.85
N LEU A 92 19.59 -3.88 -8.27
CA LEU A 92 20.93 -3.30 -8.07
C LEU A 92 21.02 -2.39 -6.84
N ASN A 93 19.91 -2.11 -6.15
CA ASN A 93 19.87 -1.21 -4.99
C ASN A 93 18.89 -1.70 -3.92
N LYS A 94 19.44 -2.36 -2.89
CA LYS A 94 18.68 -2.87 -1.74
C LYS A 94 18.63 -1.88 -0.57
N HIS A 95 19.19 -0.68 -0.71
CA HIS A 95 19.20 0.31 0.35
C HIS A 95 17.96 1.20 0.22
N SER A 96 17.01 1.02 1.14
CA SER A 96 15.72 1.69 1.12
C SER A 96 15.30 2.18 2.49
N ILE A 97 14.44 3.19 2.50
CA ILE A 97 13.75 3.66 3.70
C ILE A 97 12.28 3.25 3.55
N PRO A 98 11.70 2.47 4.49
CA PRO A 98 10.29 2.14 4.45
C PRO A 98 9.40 3.38 4.60
N SER A 99 8.18 3.31 4.07
CA SER A 99 7.20 4.38 4.29
C SER A 99 6.79 4.50 5.76
N PRO A 100 6.36 5.69 6.21
CA PRO A 100 5.66 5.84 7.48
C PRO A 100 4.43 4.93 7.53
N TRP A 101 4.12 4.43 8.73
CA TRP A 101 2.92 3.64 8.96
C TRP A 101 1.65 4.43 8.64
N LYS A 102 0.75 3.84 7.86
CA LYS A 102 -0.65 4.30 7.73
C LYS A 102 -1.59 3.25 8.27
N CYS A 103 -2.61 3.66 9.02
CA CYS A 103 -3.53 2.73 9.69
C CYS A 103 -4.99 2.98 9.29
N VAL A 104 -5.77 1.90 9.20
CA VAL A 104 -7.21 1.92 8.94
C VAL A 104 -7.88 0.75 9.67
N THR A 105 -9.16 0.89 9.98
CA THR A 105 -9.98 -0.23 10.45
C THR A 105 -10.55 -0.96 9.24
N ALA A 106 -10.38 -2.27 9.13
CA ALA A 106 -10.99 -3.06 8.06
C ALA A 106 -12.52 -3.01 8.19
N ASP A 107 -13.21 -2.68 7.10
CA ASP A 107 -14.66 -2.49 7.15
C ASP A 107 -15.32 -3.83 7.50
N SER A 108 -16.37 -3.74 8.30
CA SER A 108 -17.29 -4.84 8.45
C SER A 108 -18.29 -4.81 7.31
N GLU A 109 -18.69 -5.99 6.84
CA GLU A 109 -19.94 -6.14 6.10
C GLU A 109 -21.06 -5.62 7.02
N ALA A 110 -21.40 -4.35 6.91
CA ALA A 110 -22.59 -3.84 7.55
C ALA A 110 -23.74 -4.66 6.96
N ARG A 111 -24.40 -5.49 7.79
CA ARG A 111 -25.75 -5.96 7.47
C ARG A 111 -26.50 -4.70 7.07
N GLN A 112 -26.85 -4.55 5.80
CA GLN A 112 -27.74 -3.47 5.37
C GLN A 112 -28.98 -3.58 6.25
N GLY A 113 -29.05 -2.74 7.29
CA GLY A 113 -30.25 -2.55 8.05
C GLY A 113 -31.24 -2.00 7.04
N LYS A 114 -32.15 -2.86 6.57
CA LYS A 114 -33.30 -2.46 5.79
C LYS A 114 -34.11 -1.47 6.64
N GLY A 115 -33.79 -0.19 6.53
CA GLY A 115 -34.66 0.90 6.94
C GLY A 115 -35.79 1.03 5.94
N ALA A 116 -36.68 0.05 5.91
CA ALA A 116 -37.94 0.12 5.21
C ALA A 116 -39.05 -0.28 6.19
N VAL A 117 -39.62 0.73 6.87
CA VAL A 117 -41.07 0.78 7.05
C VAL A 117 -41.46 2.25 7.25
N GLY A 118 -42.10 2.81 6.22
CA GLY A 118 -43.08 3.86 6.41
C GLY A 118 -44.45 3.22 6.67
N GLN A 119 -45.33 4.01 7.28
CA GLN A 119 -46.78 3.83 7.53
C GLN A 119 -47.19 3.35 8.93
N GLY A 120 -48.00 4.21 9.57
CA GLY A 120 -49.25 3.78 10.22
C GLY A 120 -49.38 4.09 11.70
N GLY A 121 -50.15 5.11 12.06
CA GLY A 121 -50.59 5.45 13.41
C GLY A 121 -51.02 6.89 13.53
#